data_AF-A0A7H4N7C9-F1
#
_entry.id   AF-A0A7H4N7C9-F1
#
_cell.length_a   1.000
_cell.length_b   1.000
_cell.length_c   1.000
_cell.angle_alpha   90.00
_cell.angle_beta   90.00
_cell.angle_gamma   90.00
#
_symmetry.space_group_name_H-M   'P 1'
#
loop_
_entity.id
_entity.type
_entity.pdbx_description
1 polymer ?
#
loop_
_entity_poly.entity_id
_entity_poly.type
_entity_poly.pdbx_seq_one_letter_code
_entity_poly.pdbx_strand_id
1 'polypeptide(L)'
;MDSDRQALLNGAEDEAYMAQSPGYLTGNQPLQDVSELRLLAGMDAALYQRLLPYVCALADETLQVNVNTLQPAQAALLAALFPAELTLAEARQLLQARAATGWSSVAAFLSQPLLQKTDTAAARPWLAVHSERFIATFSVVMGSARYQQRSLLQKQGRTFSVVQRRYGIYWVADE
;
A
#
# COMPACT_ATOMS: atom_id res chain seq x y z
N MET A 1 -9.04 5.17 9.27
CA MET A 1 -10.36 4.68 9.68
C MET A 1 -10.60 5.29 11.02
N ASP A 2 -11.67 6.06 11.17
CA ASP A 2 -12.09 6.56 12.46
C ASP A 2 -12.71 5.42 13.29
N SER A 3 -12.88 5.71 14.59
CA SER A 3 -13.46 4.79 15.56
C SER A 3 -14.89 5.17 15.95
N ASP A 4 -15.37 6.32 15.48
CA ASP A 4 -16.72 6.78 15.76
C ASP A 4 -17.71 6.25 14.70
N ARG A 5 -18.96 6.72 14.76
CA ARG A 5 -20.05 6.27 13.87
C ARG A 5 -20.70 7.45 13.16
N GLN A 6 -19.97 8.55 13.01
CA GLN A 6 -20.47 9.78 12.43
C GLN A 6 -20.05 9.86 10.97
N ALA A 7 -21.00 9.61 10.07
CA ALA A 7 -20.74 9.73 8.65
C ALA A 7 -20.37 11.19 8.28
N LEU A 8 -19.20 11.36 7.65
CA LEU A 8 -18.83 12.60 6.97
C LEU A 8 -19.66 12.76 5.68
N LEU A 9 -19.52 13.92 5.01
CA LEU A 9 -20.14 14.14 3.70
C LEU A 9 -19.67 13.07 2.71
N ASN A 10 -20.61 12.36 2.08
CA ASN A 10 -20.38 11.19 1.23
C ASN A 10 -19.72 9.98 1.95
N GLY A 11 -19.73 9.98 3.29
CA GLY A 11 -19.36 8.84 4.12
C GLY A 11 -20.49 7.83 4.26
N ALA A 12 -20.15 6.63 4.74
CA ALA A 12 -21.07 5.56 5.04
C ALA A 12 -20.69 4.93 6.37
N GLU A 13 -21.67 4.73 7.25
CA GLU A 13 -21.53 4.10 8.57
C GLU A 13 -22.53 2.94 8.71
N ASP A 14 -22.68 2.39 9.92
CA ASP A 14 -23.55 1.25 10.24
C ASP A 14 -24.89 1.26 9.47
N GLU A 15 -25.61 2.38 9.46
CA GLU A 15 -26.92 2.49 8.78
C GLU A 15 -26.83 2.21 7.27
N ALA A 16 -25.79 2.70 6.61
CA ALA A 16 -25.60 2.54 5.17
C ALA A 16 -25.19 1.10 4.81
N TYR A 17 -24.36 0.47 5.64
CA TYR A 17 -23.89 -0.91 5.40
C TYR A 17 -24.94 -1.96 5.81
N MET A 18 -25.73 -1.71 6.85
CA MET A 18 -26.86 -2.58 7.23
C MET A 18 -27.97 -2.62 6.18
N ALA A 19 -28.11 -1.57 5.37
CA ALA A 19 -29.07 -1.52 4.28
C ALA A 19 -28.68 -2.39 3.06
N GLN A 20 -27.45 -2.93 3.04
CA GLN A 20 -26.98 -3.82 1.97
C GLN A 20 -27.50 -5.26 2.12
N SER A 21 -27.26 -6.09 1.10
CA SER A 21 -27.58 -7.53 1.14
C SER A 21 -26.36 -8.36 0.75
N PRO A 22 -25.78 -9.15 1.67
CA PRO A 22 -26.10 -9.20 3.09
C PRO A 22 -25.73 -7.89 3.81
N GLY A 23 -26.51 -7.50 4.82
CA GLY A 23 -26.20 -6.33 5.66
C GLY A 23 -25.11 -6.66 6.68
N TYR A 24 -24.27 -5.67 6.99
CA TYR A 24 -23.18 -5.78 7.97
C TYR A 24 -22.93 -4.43 8.67
N LEU A 25 -22.16 -4.46 9.75
CA LEU A 25 -21.73 -3.26 10.50
C LEU A 25 -20.36 -2.79 10.04
N THR A 26 -20.04 -1.52 10.29
CA THR A 26 -18.68 -1.03 10.07
C THR A 26 -17.69 -1.66 11.05
N GLY A 27 -16.44 -1.78 10.63
CA GLY A 27 -15.38 -2.27 11.50
C GLY A 27 -14.97 -1.27 12.58
N ASN A 28 -15.04 0.04 12.30
CA ASN A 28 -14.60 1.15 13.18
C ASN A 28 -13.19 0.93 13.75
N GLN A 29 -12.31 0.38 12.91
CA GLN A 29 -10.94 0.02 13.23
C GLN A 29 -10.08 0.06 11.96
N PRO A 30 -8.75 0.13 12.08
CA PRO A 30 -7.85 -0.03 10.94
C PRO A 30 -8.11 -1.35 10.20
N LEU A 31 -8.02 -1.30 8.87
CA LEU A 31 -8.15 -2.49 8.02
C LEU A 31 -7.04 -3.50 8.37
N GLN A 32 -7.42 -4.75 8.56
CA GLN A 32 -6.52 -5.87 8.88
C GLN A 32 -6.08 -6.62 7.62
N ASP A 33 -6.83 -6.49 6.53
CA ASP A 33 -6.50 -7.00 5.22
C ASP A 33 -6.96 -6.04 4.11
N VAL A 34 -6.19 -5.99 3.02
CA VAL A 34 -6.55 -5.18 1.84
C VAL A 34 -7.86 -5.65 1.21
N SER A 35 -8.26 -6.91 1.41
CA SER A 35 -9.54 -7.43 0.94
C SER A 35 -10.74 -6.72 1.54
N GLU A 36 -10.61 -6.11 2.72
CA GLU A 36 -11.69 -5.37 3.38
C GLU A 36 -12.09 -4.11 2.59
N LEU A 37 -11.23 -3.60 1.70
CA LEU A 37 -11.60 -2.52 0.77
C LEU A 37 -12.80 -2.89 -0.11
N ARG A 38 -13.03 -4.19 -0.38
CA ARG A 38 -14.20 -4.67 -1.13
C ARG A 38 -15.53 -4.43 -0.43
N LEU A 39 -15.51 -4.18 0.87
CA LEU A 39 -16.70 -3.88 1.67
C LEU A 39 -17.02 -2.39 1.70
N LEU A 40 -16.16 -1.53 1.15
CA LEU A 40 -16.45 -0.09 1.13
C LEU A 40 -17.54 0.23 0.11
N ALA A 41 -18.46 1.12 0.48
CA ALA A 41 -19.48 1.62 -0.42
C ALA A 41 -18.84 2.23 -1.68
N GLY A 42 -19.35 1.86 -2.86
CA GLY A 42 -18.82 2.29 -4.16
C GLY A 42 -17.60 1.51 -4.66
N MET A 43 -17.11 0.50 -3.92
CA MET A 43 -16.07 -0.40 -4.40
C MET A 43 -16.68 -1.51 -5.26
N ASP A 44 -16.44 -1.46 -6.57
CA ASP A 44 -16.71 -2.59 -7.45
C ASP A 44 -15.47 -3.48 -7.66
N ALA A 45 -15.67 -4.63 -8.30
CA ALA A 45 -14.58 -5.59 -8.54
C ALA A 45 -13.48 -5.03 -9.44
N ALA A 46 -13.82 -4.20 -10.43
CA ALA A 46 -12.85 -3.65 -11.37
C ALA A 46 -12.00 -2.56 -10.71
N LEU A 47 -12.62 -1.68 -9.94
CA LEU A 47 -11.96 -0.66 -9.14
C LEU A 47 -11.04 -1.30 -8.09
N TYR A 48 -11.53 -2.31 -7.37
CA TYR A 48 -10.72 -3.05 -6.41
C TYR A 48 -9.45 -3.62 -7.06
N GLN A 49 -9.58 -4.32 -8.19
CA GLN A 49 -8.43 -4.89 -8.92
C GLN A 49 -7.46 -3.81 -9.42
N ARG A 50 -7.97 -2.65 -9.86
CA ARG A 50 -7.13 -1.52 -10.28
C ARG A 50 -6.37 -0.88 -9.12
N LEU A 51 -6.93 -0.88 -7.91
CA LEU A 51 -6.32 -0.28 -6.73
C LEU A 51 -5.31 -1.21 -6.05
N LEU A 52 -5.53 -2.53 -6.11
CA LEU A 52 -4.70 -3.53 -5.43
C LEU A 52 -3.17 -3.32 -5.55
N PRO A 53 -2.60 -2.95 -6.71
CA PRO A 53 -1.16 -2.75 -6.84
C PRO A 53 -0.61 -1.52 -6.08
N TYR A 54 -1.49 -0.64 -5.59
CA TYR A 54 -1.13 0.66 -5.02
C TYR A 54 -1.44 0.78 -3.53
N VAL A 55 -2.19 -0.15 -2.96
CA VAL A 55 -2.69 -0.05 -1.58
C VAL A 55 -2.24 -1.23 -0.72
N CYS A 56 -2.09 -0.97 0.57
CA CYS A 56 -1.82 -2.00 1.57
C CYS A 56 -2.61 -1.70 2.85
N ALA A 57 -2.83 -2.74 3.65
CA ALA A 57 -3.38 -2.64 5.00
C ALA A 57 -2.25 -2.93 5.99
N LEU A 58 -1.91 -1.93 6.81
CA LEU A 58 -0.88 -2.04 7.84
C LEU A 58 -1.55 -1.98 9.21
N ALA A 59 -0.96 -2.67 10.18
CA ALA A 59 -1.47 -2.75 11.55
C ALA A 59 -1.18 -1.50 12.40
N ASP A 60 -0.58 -0.46 11.81
CA ASP A 60 -0.33 0.83 12.45
C ASP A 60 -0.71 2.00 11.54
N GLU A 61 -0.65 3.21 12.10
CA GLU A 61 -1.01 4.45 11.39
C GLU A 61 0.20 5.06 10.65
N THR A 62 1.34 4.38 10.64
CA THR A 62 2.57 4.91 10.03
C THR A 62 2.49 4.73 8.52
N LEU A 63 2.17 5.79 7.81
CA LEU A 63 2.22 5.82 6.35
C LEU A 63 3.60 6.30 5.88
N GLN A 64 4.40 5.38 5.36
CA GLN A 64 5.67 5.69 4.71
C GLN A 64 5.82 4.89 3.41
N VAL A 65 6.06 5.59 2.32
CA VAL A 65 6.29 5.04 1.00
C VAL A 65 7.80 4.88 0.80
N ASN A 66 8.25 3.64 0.68
CA ASN A 66 9.63 3.35 0.39
C ASN A 66 9.93 3.56 -1.11
N VAL A 67 10.59 4.68 -1.44
CA VAL A 67 10.90 5.03 -2.83
C VAL A 67 11.88 4.06 -3.49
N ASN A 68 12.63 3.27 -2.72
CA ASN A 68 13.54 2.26 -3.26
C ASN A 68 12.84 0.99 -3.73
N THR A 69 11.58 0.76 -3.34
CA THR A 69 10.82 -0.45 -3.70
C THR A 69 9.68 -0.18 -4.69
N LEU A 70 9.31 1.08 -4.92
CA LEU A 70 8.31 1.41 -5.93
C LEU A 70 8.76 0.97 -7.33
N GLN A 71 7.88 0.30 -8.05
CA GLN A 71 8.10 -0.02 -9.47
C GLN A 71 7.70 1.14 -10.37
N PRO A 72 8.28 1.29 -11.58
CA PRO A 72 7.85 2.32 -12.55
C PRO A 72 6.36 2.27 -12.89
N ALA A 73 5.73 1.09 -12.84
CA ALA A 73 4.29 0.92 -12.99
C ALA A 73 3.49 1.57 -11.84
N GLN A 74 4.10 1.69 -10.65
CA GLN A 74 3.51 2.29 -9.45
C GLN A 74 3.78 3.80 -9.33
N ALA A 75 4.27 4.46 -10.39
CA ALA A 75 4.62 5.89 -10.38
C ALA A 75 3.49 6.82 -9.92
N ALA A 76 2.22 6.40 -10.07
CA ALA A 76 1.07 7.15 -9.58
C ALA A 76 1.09 7.38 -8.06
N LEU A 77 1.63 6.43 -7.26
CA LEU A 77 1.80 6.63 -5.82
C LEU A 77 2.79 7.75 -5.52
N LEU A 78 3.87 7.81 -6.28
CA LEU A 78 4.87 8.84 -6.08
C LEU A 78 4.34 10.21 -6.50
N ALA A 79 3.69 10.31 -7.65
CA ALA A 79 3.08 11.55 -8.11
C ALA A 79 2.03 12.07 -7.12
N ALA A 80 1.25 11.18 -6.47
CA ALA A 80 0.27 11.57 -5.47
C ALA A 80 0.86 12.24 -4.21
N LEU A 81 2.15 12.02 -3.91
CA LEU A 81 2.84 12.67 -2.80
C LEU A 81 3.30 14.11 -3.12
N PHE A 82 3.30 14.49 -4.40
CA PHE A 82 3.71 15.82 -4.89
C PHE A 82 2.59 16.41 -5.79
N PRO A 83 1.42 16.70 -5.20
CA PRO A 83 0.24 17.10 -5.96
C PRO A 83 0.42 18.47 -6.62
N ALA A 84 0.45 18.46 -7.96
CA ALA A 84 0.67 19.60 -8.86
C ALA A 84 2.14 19.89 -9.23
N GLU A 85 3.12 19.32 -8.52
CA GLU A 85 4.55 19.55 -8.81
C GLU A 85 5.23 18.42 -9.56
N LEU A 86 4.70 17.19 -9.52
CA LEU A 86 5.28 16.03 -10.21
C LEU A 86 4.25 15.34 -11.10
N THR A 87 4.49 15.33 -12.41
CA THR A 87 3.64 14.59 -13.34
C THR A 87 3.87 13.08 -13.22
N LEU A 88 2.90 12.28 -13.65
CA LEU A 88 3.05 10.82 -13.70
C LEU A 88 4.25 10.37 -14.55
N ALA A 89 4.53 11.09 -15.65
CA ALA A 89 5.66 10.80 -16.53
C ALA A 89 7.00 11.06 -15.84
N GLU A 90 7.14 12.19 -15.15
CA GLU A 90 8.35 12.53 -14.39
C GLU A 90 8.55 11.57 -13.21
N ALA A 91 7.49 11.22 -12.49
CA ALA A 91 7.54 10.22 -11.43
C ALA A 91 8.04 8.86 -11.96
N ARG A 92 7.54 8.44 -13.13
CA ARG A 92 8.01 7.20 -13.78
C ARG A 92 9.47 7.29 -14.19
N GLN A 93 9.88 8.40 -14.81
CA GLN A 93 11.27 8.64 -15.21
C GLN A 93 12.21 8.60 -13.99
N LEU A 94 11.80 9.20 -12.88
CA LEU A 94 12.56 9.21 -11.62
C LEU A 94 12.77 7.77 -11.09
N LEU A 95 11.72 6.94 -11.11
CA LEU A 95 11.80 5.54 -10.69
C LEU A 95 12.64 4.69 -11.66
N GLN A 96 12.58 4.95 -12.97
CA GLN A 96 13.41 4.28 -13.97
C GLN A 96 14.89 4.64 -13.86
N ALA A 97 15.20 5.88 -13.48
CA ALA A 97 16.56 6.37 -13.27
C ALA A 97 17.16 5.90 -11.93
N ARG A 98 16.39 5.22 -11.08
CA ARG A 98 16.87 4.70 -9.80
C ARG A 98 18.00 3.69 -10.03
N ALA A 99 19.18 3.98 -9.46
CA ALA A 99 20.30 3.06 -9.48
C ALA A 99 19.94 1.72 -8.80
N ALA A 100 20.64 0.64 -9.15
CA ALA A 100 20.40 -0.69 -8.57
C ALA A 100 20.53 -0.73 -7.04
N THR A 101 21.39 0.12 -6.47
CA THR A 101 21.55 0.27 -5.01
C THR A 101 20.48 1.13 -4.35
N GLY A 102 19.60 1.77 -5.12
CA GLY A 102 18.64 2.76 -4.64
C GLY A 102 19.29 4.06 -4.17
N TRP A 103 18.48 4.92 -3.55
CA TRP A 103 18.92 6.12 -2.85
C TRP A 103 19.29 5.80 -1.41
N SER A 104 20.40 6.39 -0.94
CA SER A 104 20.94 6.17 0.41
C SER A 104 20.16 6.89 1.52
N SER A 105 19.36 7.90 1.16
CA SER A 105 18.54 8.68 2.10
C SER A 105 17.39 9.36 1.38
N VAL A 106 16.37 9.78 2.13
CA VAL A 106 15.29 10.62 1.60
C VAL A 106 15.84 11.94 1.04
N ALA A 107 16.88 12.52 1.65
CA ALA A 107 17.52 13.72 1.14
C ALA A 107 18.20 13.49 -0.23
N ALA A 108 18.87 12.36 -0.42
CA ALA A 108 19.46 12.00 -1.71
C ALA A 108 18.39 11.81 -2.81
N PHE A 109 17.24 11.23 -2.45
CA PHE A 109 16.08 11.15 -3.34
C PHE A 109 15.51 12.55 -3.67
N LEU A 110 15.30 13.41 -2.68
CA LEU A 110 14.75 14.76 -2.92
C LEU A 110 15.73 15.68 -3.66
N SER A 111 17.03 15.35 -3.70
CA SER A 111 18.04 16.11 -4.45
C SER A 111 18.07 15.82 -5.96
N GLN A 112 17.24 14.88 -6.45
CA GLN A 112 17.21 14.55 -7.87
C GLN A 112 16.83 15.77 -8.72
N PRO A 113 17.44 15.96 -9.92
CA PRO A 113 17.21 17.14 -10.77
C PRO A 113 15.73 17.43 -11.06
N LEU A 114 14.91 16.38 -11.24
CA LEU A 114 13.46 16.49 -11.48
C LEU A 114 12.68 17.07 -10.30
N LEU A 115 13.23 17.04 -9.08
CA LEU A 115 12.57 17.54 -7.86
C LEU A 115 13.14 18.88 -7.37
N GLN A 116 14.16 19.43 -8.02
CA GLN A 116 14.84 20.65 -7.54
C GLN A 116 13.92 21.88 -7.47
N LYS A 117 12.87 21.93 -8.31
CA LYS A 117 11.92 23.04 -8.37
C LYS A 117 10.61 22.75 -7.61
N THR A 118 10.50 21.59 -7.00
CA THR A 118 9.31 21.12 -6.29
C THR A 118 9.39 21.51 -4.83
N ASP A 119 8.30 21.99 -4.23
CA ASP A 119 8.21 22.04 -2.77
C ASP A 119 8.07 20.61 -2.25
N THR A 120 9.05 20.17 -1.47
CA THR A 120 9.13 18.80 -0.96
C THR A 120 8.69 18.69 0.50
N ALA A 121 8.34 19.81 1.14
CA ALA A 121 8.04 19.85 2.57
C ALA A 121 6.84 18.98 2.93
N ALA A 122 5.77 19.06 2.14
CA ALA A 122 4.56 18.27 2.36
C ALA A 122 4.76 16.76 2.10
N ALA A 123 5.63 16.40 1.15
CA ALA A 123 5.89 15.01 0.79
C ALA A 123 6.82 14.30 1.79
N ARG A 124 7.78 15.02 2.38
CA ARG A 124 8.89 14.47 3.17
C ARG A 124 8.46 13.53 4.32
N PRO A 125 7.40 13.79 5.11
CA PRO A 125 6.97 12.89 6.18
C PRO A 125 6.54 11.50 5.69
N TRP A 126 6.09 11.41 4.44
CA TRP A 126 5.56 10.18 3.84
C TRP A 126 6.62 9.36 3.10
N LEU A 127 7.86 9.82 3.04
CA LEU A 127 8.93 9.18 2.26
C LEU A 127 9.87 8.38 3.16
N ALA A 128 10.23 7.18 2.70
CA ALA A 128 11.27 6.36 3.29
C ALA A 128 12.17 5.77 2.20
N VAL A 129 13.34 5.29 2.59
CA VAL A 129 14.28 4.55 1.72
C VAL A 129 14.52 3.10 2.20
N HIS A 130 13.90 2.74 3.33
CA HIS A 130 13.96 1.43 3.96
C HIS A 130 12.56 1.01 4.39
N SER A 131 12.39 -0.28 4.67
CA SER A 131 11.15 -0.82 5.25
C SER A 131 11.49 -1.66 6.46
N GLU A 132 10.63 -1.60 7.48
CA GLU A 132 10.61 -2.55 8.59
C GLU A 132 9.50 -3.60 8.41
N ARG A 133 8.81 -3.58 7.27
CA ARG A 133 7.70 -4.48 6.94
C ARG A 133 7.94 -5.20 5.64
N PHE A 134 7.72 -6.51 5.64
CA PHE A 134 7.98 -7.37 4.50
C PHE A 134 6.86 -8.37 4.35
N ILE A 135 6.56 -8.72 3.11
CA ILE A 135 5.65 -9.80 2.79
C ILE A 135 6.50 -10.97 2.31
N ALA A 136 6.41 -12.10 3.01
CA ALA A 136 6.97 -13.36 2.56
C ALA A 136 5.85 -14.23 1.97
N THR A 137 6.02 -14.64 0.71
CA THR A 137 5.09 -15.55 0.03
C THR A 137 5.76 -16.91 -0.12
N PHE A 138 5.14 -17.93 0.44
CA PHE A 138 5.57 -19.32 0.36
C PHE A 138 4.63 -20.08 -0.56
N SER A 139 5.19 -20.81 -1.51
CA SER A 139 4.44 -21.75 -2.36
C SER A 139 5.05 -23.14 -2.21
N VAL A 140 4.21 -24.12 -1.85
CA VAL A 140 4.61 -25.52 -1.70
C VAL A 140 3.81 -26.36 -2.68
N VAL A 141 4.49 -27.17 -3.46
CA VAL A 141 3.87 -28.13 -4.39
C VAL A 141 4.24 -29.54 -3.94
N MET A 142 3.24 -30.37 -3.73
CA MET A 142 3.42 -31.76 -3.29
C MET A 142 2.45 -32.66 -4.08
N GLY A 143 2.98 -33.39 -5.07
CA GLY A 143 2.15 -34.10 -6.04
C GLY A 143 1.26 -33.12 -6.81
N SER A 144 -0.06 -33.32 -6.75
CA SER A 144 -1.07 -32.41 -7.32
C SER A 144 -1.51 -31.29 -6.37
N ALA A 145 -1.11 -31.33 -5.09
CA ALA A 145 -1.50 -30.32 -4.11
C ALA A 145 -0.61 -29.07 -4.23
N ARG A 146 -1.24 -27.89 -4.26
CA ARG A 146 -0.58 -26.60 -4.20
C ARG A 146 -1.05 -25.84 -2.96
N TYR A 147 -0.10 -25.48 -2.11
CA TYR A 147 -0.34 -24.64 -0.93
C TYR A 147 0.37 -23.30 -1.11
N GLN A 148 -0.33 -22.23 -0.74
CA GLN A 148 0.25 -20.90 -0.70
C GLN A 148 -0.02 -20.26 0.66
N GLN A 149 1.01 -19.61 1.19
CA GLN A 149 0.96 -18.85 2.43
C GLN A 149 1.59 -17.49 2.21
N ARG A 150 0.90 -16.44 2.62
CA ARG A 150 1.43 -15.08 2.69
C ARG A 150 1.62 -14.70 4.15
N SER A 151 2.79 -14.15 4.50
CA SER A 151 3.12 -13.76 5.86
C SER A 151 3.59 -12.32 5.90
N LEU A 152 2.92 -11.50 6.71
CA LEU A 152 3.40 -10.16 7.04
C LEU A 152 4.45 -10.29 8.14
N LEU A 153 5.65 -9.82 7.85
CA LEU A 153 6.80 -9.85 8.74
C LEU A 153 7.09 -8.43 9.22
N GLN A 154 7.35 -8.29 10.52
CA GLN A 154 7.88 -7.07 11.12
C GLN A 154 9.34 -7.30 11.47
N LYS A 155 10.21 -6.42 11.00
CA LYS A 155 11.63 -6.38 11.36
C LYS A 155 11.81 -5.48 12.59
N GLN A 156 12.65 -5.92 13.52
CA GLN A 156 13.12 -5.16 14.68
C GLN A 156 14.61 -5.45 14.87
N GLY A 157 15.45 -4.44 14.61
CA GLY A 157 16.90 -4.64 14.54
C GLY A 157 17.28 -5.65 13.45
N ARG A 158 17.80 -6.81 13.88
CA ARG A 158 18.17 -7.94 12.98
C ARG A 158 17.18 -9.11 13.02
N THR A 159 16.11 -8.98 13.79
CA THR A 159 15.12 -10.05 13.99
C THR A 159 13.86 -9.77 13.19
N PHE A 160 13.19 -10.85 12.76
CA PHE A 160 11.90 -10.79 12.09
C PHE A 160 10.88 -11.58 12.90
N SER A 161 9.71 -10.99 13.15
CA SER A 161 8.55 -11.64 13.74
C SER A 161 7.40 -11.70 12.74
N VAL A 162 6.62 -12.78 12.78
CA VAL A 162 5.41 -12.91 11.97
C VAL A 162 4.27 -12.17 12.65
N VAL A 163 3.70 -11.17 11.98
CA VAL A 163 2.52 -10.40 12.45
C VAL A 163 1.23 -11.09 12.05
N GLN A 164 1.17 -11.58 10.81
CA GLN A 164 -0.02 -12.19 10.25
C GLN A 164 0.37 -13.32 9.31
N ARG A 165 -0.38 -14.43 9.36
CA ARG A 165 -0.32 -15.50 8.34
C ARG A 165 -1.67 -15.60 7.66
N ARG A 166 -1.64 -15.72 6.35
CA ARG A 166 -2.82 -15.98 5.54
C ARG A 166 -2.54 -17.15 4.61
N TYR A 167 -3.51 -18.05 4.51
CA TYR A 167 -3.44 -19.25 3.69
C TYR A 167 -4.49 -19.15 2.58
N GLY A 168 -4.16 -19.66 1.42
CA GLY A 168 -5.04 -19.61 0.26
C GLY A 168 -4.27 -19.26 -1.01
N ILE A 169 -4.95 -19.36 -2.14
CA ILE A 169 -4.34 -19.07 -3.44
C ILE A 169 -4.26 -17.55 -3.59
N TYR A 170 -3.05 -17.03 -3.64
CA TYR A 170 -2.80 -15.62 -3.93
C TYR A 170 -2.42 -15.50 -5.40
N TRP A 171 -3.10 -14.59 -6.10
CA TRP A 171 -2.58 -14.06 -7.35
C TRP A 171 -1.30 -13.30 -7.00
N VAL A 172 -0.17 -13.84 -7.43
CA VAL A 172 1.05 -13.05 -7.51
C VAL A 172 0.83 -12.15 -8.72
N ALA A 173 0.50 -10.88 -8.48
CA ALA A 173 0.63 -9.88 -9.52
C ALA A 173 2.13 -9.70 -9.73
N ASP A 174 2.70 -10.42 -10.69
CA ASP A 174 3.91 -10.08 -11.46
C ASP A 174 4.22 -11.22 -12.45
N GLU A 175 3.85 -10.99 -13.72
CA GLU A 175 4.77 -10.96 -14.87
C GLU A 175 4.55 -9.65 -15.63
#